data_AF-A0A851G6A7-F1
#
_entry.id   AF-A0A851G6A7-F1
#
_cell.length_a   1.000
_cell.length_b   1.000
_cell.length_c   1.000
_cell.angle_alpha   90.00
_cell.angle_beta   90.00
_cell.angle_gamma   90.00
#
_symmetry.space_group_name_H-M   'P 1'
#
loop_
_entity.id
_entity.type
_entity.pdbx_description
1 polymer ?
#
loop_
_entity_poly.entity_id
_entity_poly.type
_entity_poly.pdbx_seq_one_letter_code
_entity_poly.pdbx_strand_id
1 'polypeptide(L)'
;MNENHKKEILIKISEDFLDDIQALSQKVATHIRDDVFKYISDGIPASEDPNIIFTAGAPACGKSETVKHILSEYPDTVHIDPDEFRGLFPYYTGNNADVYQTYCTNIMSRCFNKAVKGGFDIIHDTNFAHEDTAVRNVREALRRSYSVQIMYVYMDPRIAWKHAMRRDRKIRPDVFCNNFLRVRQTIKAVLSHPDFQGKQLRCRAYVYEEIAGQAAFSRTIHENITADTLDAVVPFNYSISDLEQIAV
;
A
#
# COMPACT_ATOMS: atom_id res chain seq x y z
N MET A 1 13.63 30.03 -15.55
CA MET A 1 12.32 29.36 -15.56
C MET A 1 12.06 28.82 -14.16
N ASN A 2 10.93 29.13 -13.54
CA ASN A 2 10.63 28.61 -12.19
C ASN A 2 10.15 27.13 -12.28
N GLU A 3 10.14 26.43 -11.15
CA GLU A 3 9.74 25.01 -11.08
C GLU A 3 8.30 24.78 -11.57
N ASN A 4 7.40 25.74 -11.41
CA ASN A 4 6.02 25.63 -11.89
C ASN A 4 5.95 25.61 -13.42
N HIS A 5 6.64 26.52 -14.12
CA HIS A 5 6.71 26.51 -15.58
C HIS A 5 7.40 25.23 -16.11
N LYS A 6 8.43 24.75 -15.42
CA LYS A 6 9.07 23.47 -15.77
C LYS A 6 8.07 22.31 -15.67
N LYS A 7 7.25 22.29 -14.61
CA LYS A 7 6.22 21.29 -14.39
C LYS A 7 5.13 21.33 -15.46
N GLU A 8 4.66 22.53 -15.85
CA GLU A 8 3.69 22.71 -16.94
C GLU A 8 4.21 22.17 -18.28
N ILE A 9 5.48 22.45 -18.61
CA ILE A 9 6.09 21.91 -19.83
C ILE A 9 6.17 20.38 -19.79
N LEU A 10 6.57 19.80 -18.65
CA LEU A 10 6.64 18.35 -18.48
C LEU A 10 5.28 17.67 -18.57
N ILE A 11 4.22 18.32 -18.07
CA ILE A 11 2.84 17.84 -18.23
C ILE A 11 2.47 17.79 -19.70
N LYS A 12 2.71 18.87 -20.45
CA LYS A 12 2.41 18.91 -21.88
C LYS A 12 3.16 17.84 -22.67
N ILE A 13 4.45 17.63 -22.37
CA ILE A 13 5.25 16.54 -22.96
C ILE A 13 4.64 15.17 -22.61
N SER A 14 4.18 15.00 -21.37
CA SER A 14 3.57 13.74 -20.93
C SER A 14 2.28 13.41 -21.68
N GLU A 15 1.51 14.42 -22.05
CA GLU A 15 0.29 14.29 -22.83
C GLU A 15 0.59 14.05 -24.32
N ASP A 16 1.48 14.85 -24.91
CA ASP A 16 1.81 14.79 -26.34
C ASP A 16 2.54 13.48 -26.74
N PHE A 17 3.30 12.87 -25.80
CA PHE A 17 4.14 11.69 -26.04
C PHE A 17 3.80 10.51 -25.13
N LEU A 18 2.53 10.37 -24.73
CA LEU A 18 2.10 9.37 -23.75
C LEU A 18 2.54 7.94 -24.12
N ASP A 19 2.33 7.53 -25.36
CA ASP A 19 2.67 6.17 -25.84
C ASP A 19 4.17 5.91 -25.77
N ASP A 20 4.99 6.89 -26.16
CA ASP A 20 6.45 6.80 -26.10
C ASP A 20 6.94 6.73 -24.65
N ILE A 21 6.36 7.52 -23.76
CA ILE A 21 6.67 7.51 -22.32
C ILE A 21 6.28 6.19 -21.69
N GLN A 22 5.13 5.63 -22.05
CA GLN A 22 4.69 4.32 -21.60
C GLN A 22 5.64 3.20 -22.07
N ALA A 23 6.02 3.23 -23.35
CA ALA A 23 6.98 2.28 -23.92
C ALA A 23 8.36 2.37 -23.25
N LEU A 24 8.85 3.59 -23.02
CA LEU A 24 10.10 3.83 -22.30
C LEU A 24 10.02 3.34 -20.85
N SER A 25 8.94 3.68 -20.15
CA SER A 25 8.74 3.31 -18.74
C SER A 25 8.70 1.79 -18.55
N GLN A 26 8.08 1.06 -19.48
CA GLN A 26 8.11 -0.41 -19.45
C GLN A 26 9.54 -0.97 -19.55
N LYS A 27 10.37 -0.40 -20.44
CA LYS A 27 11.79 -0.79 -20.59
C LYS A 27 12.58 -0.45 -19.33
N VAL A 28 12.41 0.76 -18.80
CA VAL A 28 13.05 1.22 -17.55
C VAL A 28 12.72 0.28 -16.40
N ALA A 29 11.44 0.01 -16.14
CA ALA A 29 11.01 -0.87 -15.06
C ALA A 29 11.62 -2.27 -15.15
N THR A 30 11.65 -2.82 -16.37
CA THR A 30 12.22 -4.16 -16.61
C THR A 30 13.74 -4.19 -16.33
N HIS A 31 14.44 -3.10 -16.67
CA HIS A 31 15.87 -2.97 -16.48
C HIS A 31 16.25 -2.76 -15.01
N ILE A 32 15.57 -1.85 -14.30
CA ILE A 32 16.00 -1.40 -12.97
C ILE A 32 15.46 -2.26 -11.82
N ARG A 33 14.40 -3.06 -12.03
CA ARG A 33 13.71 -3.78 -10.93
C ARG A 33 14.61 -4.65 -10.05
N ASP A 34 15.69 -5.18 -10.61
CA ASP A 34 16.65 -6.00 -9.84
C ASP A 34 17.62 -5.13 -9.03
N ASP A 35 17.99 -3.97 -9.54
CA ASP A 35 18.78 -2.96 -8.82
C ASP A 35 17.96 -2.30 -7.71
N VAL A 36 16.68 -2.04 -7.95
CA VAL A 36 15.75 -1.55 -6.92
C VAL A 36 15.68 -2.55 -5.77
N PHE A 37 15.52 -3.85 -6.06
CA PHE A 37 15.56 -4.87 -5.02
C PHE A 37 16.88 -4.83 -4.24
N LYS A 38 18.02 -4.78 -4.94
CA LYS A 38 19.34 -4.71 -4.31
C LYS A 38 19.46 -3.51 -3.38
N TYR A 39 18.93 -2.36 -3.78
CA TYR A 39 18.95 -1.13 -2.99
C TYR A 39 18.10 -1.25 -1.71
N ILE A 40 16.85 -1.70 -1.83
CA ILE A 40 15.94 -1.81 -0.67
C ILE A 40 16.28 -2.96 0.28
N SER A 41 17.12 -3.91 -0.14
CA SER A 41 17.59 -5.03 0.69
C SER A 41 19.04 -4.88 1.11
N ASP A 42 19.70 -3.75 0.84
CA ASP A 42 21.12 -3.57 1.14
C ASP A 42 21.37 -3.59 2.66
N GLY A 43 22.32 -4.41 3.10
CA GLY A 43 22.64 -4.58 4.52
C GLY A 43 21.60 -5.33 5.37
N ILE A 44 20.44 -5.69 4.82
CA ILE A 44 19.40 -6.43 5.54
C ILE A 44 19.71 -7.93 5.46
N PRO A 45 19.77 -8.67 6.59
CA PRO A 45 19.99 -10.12 6.57
C PRO A 45 18.70 -10.89 6.23
N ALA A 46 18.87 -12.15 5.81
CA ALA A 46 17.76 -13.10 5.80
C ALA A 46 17.40 -13.51 7.23
N SER A 47 16.12 -13.79 7.46
CA SER A 47 15.57 -14.22 8.75
C SER A 47 15.38 -15.74 8.75
N GLU A 48 15.69 -16.38 9.88
CA GLU A 48 15.44 -17.82 10.08
C GLU A 48 13.93 -18.11 10.19
N ASP A 49 13.19 -17.17 10.80
CA ASP A 49 11.73 -17.23 11.00
C ASP A 49 11.08 -16.00 10.34
N PRO A 50 11.00 -15.96 8.99
CA PRO A 50 10.68 -14.75 8.28
C PRO A 50 9.22 -14.32 8.47
N ASN A 51 9.03 -13.02 8.67
CA ASN A 51 7.76 -12.37 8.89
C ASN A 51 7.41 -11.49 7.69
N ILE A 52 6.14 -11.42 7.36
CA ILE A 52 5.64 -10.47 6.37
C ILE A 52 4.42 -9.72 6.88
N ILE A 53 4.48 -8.40 6.75
CA ILE A 53 3.37 -7.50 7.01
C ILE A 53 2.84 -7.02 5.67
N PHE A 54 1.61 -7.41 5.34
CA PHE A 54 0.85 -6.78 4.26
C PHE A 54 0.09 -5.59 4.85
N THR A 55 0.42 -4.38 4.42
CA THR A 55 -0.34 -3.20 4.84
C THR A 55 -1.66 -3.16 4.06
N ALA A 56 -2.73 -2.77 4.74
CA ALA A 56 -4.07 -2.69 4.19
C ALA A 56 -4.74 -1.41 4.70
N GLY A 57 -5.47 -0.69 3.86
CA GLY A 57 -6.16 0.53 4.29
C GLY A 57 -6.43 1.49 3.15
N ALA A 58 -7.44 2.33 3.32
CA ALA A 58 -7.78 3.37 2.36
C ALA A 58 -6.63 4.39 2.17
N PRO A 59 -6.64 5.20 1.10
CA PRO A 59 -5.72 6.32 1.00
C PRO A 59 -5.83 7.26 2.22
N ALA A 60 -4.69 7.78 2.69
CA ALA A 60 -4.60 8.76 3.77
C ALA A 60 -5.16 8.34 5.15
N CYS A 61 -5.31 7.03 5.41
CA CYS A 61 -5.76 6.54 6.73
C CYS A 61 -4.65 6.41 7.81
N GLY A 62 -3.40 6.81 7.52
CA GLY A 62 -2.29 6.70 8.48
C GLY A 62 -1.35 5.51 8.30
N LYS A 63 -1.40 4.82 7.14
CA LYS A 63 -0.52 3.67 6.85
C LYS A 63 0.96 4.04 6.97
N SER A 64 1.38 5.10 6.30
CA SER A 64 2.80 5.51 6.23
C SER A 64 3.36 5.83 7.62
N GLU A 65 2.58 6.46 8.50
CA GLU A 65 2.94 6.72 9.89
C GLU A 65 3.08 5.42 10.69
N THR A 66 2.18 4.47 10.48
CA THR A 66 2.24 3.15 11.12
C THR A 66 3.47 2.36 10.66
N VAL A 67 3.74 2.34 9.35
CA VAL A 67 4.91 1.67 8.76
C VAL A 67 6.21 2.27 9.27
N LYS A 68 6.33 3.61 9.32
CA LYS A 68 7.50 4.30 9.87
C LYS A 68 7.79 3.91 11.31
N HIS A 69 6.76 3.80 12.14
CA HIS A 69 6.92 3.34 13.52
C HIS A 69 7.45 1.90 13.58
N ILE A 70 6.89 0.99 12.77
CA ILE A 70 7.33 -0.40 12.73
C ILE A 70 8.80 -0.49 12.26
N LEU A 71 9.16 0.22 11.20
CA LEU A 71 10.54 0.24 10.71
C LEU A 71 11.54 0.85 11.70
N SER A 72 11.10 1.73 12.60
CA SER A 72 11.96 2.25 13.67
C SER A 72 12.26 1.22 14.76
N GLU A 73 11.36 0.25 14.96
CA GLU A 73 11.53 -0.86 15.91
C GLU A 73 12.20 -2.07 15.26
N TYR A 74 11.97 -2.27 13.96
CA TYR A 74 12.45 -3.38 13.15
C TYR A 74 13.16 -2.85 11.89
N PRO A 75 14.37 -2.28 12.03
CA PRO A 75 15.10 -1.67 10.91
C PRO A 75 15.58 -2.70 9.88
N ASP A 76 15.78 -3.95 10.29
CA ASP A 76 16.22 -5.06 9.42
C ASP A 76 15.04 -5.68 8.66
N THR A 77 14.24 -4.84 7.99
CA THR A 77 13.02 -5.26 7.27
C THR A 77 13.00 -4.66 5.87
N VAL A 78 12.81 -5.49 4.86
CA VAL A 78 12.69 -5.03 3.47
C VAL A 78 11.33 -4.35 3.29
N HIS A 79 11.34 -3.01 3.18
CA HIS A 79 10.15 -2.22 2.90
C HIS A 79 9.93 -2.09 1.39
N ILE A 80 8.81 -2.62 0.91
CA ILE A 80 8.41 -2.58 -0.49
C ILE A 80 7.22 -1.63 -0.64
N ASP A 81 7.50 -0.38 -0.99
CA ASP A 81 6.49 0.64 -1.31
C ASP A 81 6.55 1.02 -2.80
N PRO A 82 5.55 0.63 -3.64
CA PRO A 82 5.51 1.03 -5.04
C PRO A 82 5.37 2.54 -5.23
N ASP A 83 4.94 3.30 -4.22
CA ASP A 83 4.83 4.74 -4.33
C ASP A 83 6.19 5.43 -4.44
N GLU A 84 7.23 4.87 -3.80
CA GLU A 84 8.60 5.39 -3.84
C GLU A 84 9.28 5.16 -5.20
N PHE A 85 8.85 4.13 -5.94
CA PHE A 85 9.46 3.78 -7.23
C PHE A 85 9.14 4.78 -8.35
N ARG A 86 8.08 5.61 -8.22
CA ARG A 86 7.69 6.57 -9.26
C ARG A 86 8.78 7.58 -9.57
N GLY A 87 9.56 7.99 -8.56
CA GLY A 87 10.66 8.93 -8.72
C GLY A 87 11.81 8.42 -9.60
N LEU A 88 11.84 7.13 -9.89
CA LEU A 88 12.87 6.50 -10.74
C LEU A 88 12.58 6.65 -12.24
N PHE A 89 11.36 7.08 -12.61
CA PHE A 89 10.97 7.18 -14.01
C PHE A 89 11.17 8.59 -14.57
N PRO A 90 11.64 8.70 -15.83
CA PRO A 90 11.71 9.98 -16.51
C PRO A 90 10.30 10.56 -16.72
N TYR A 91 10.19 11.89 -16.67
CA TYR A 91 8.95 12.65 -16.87
C TYR A 91 7.87 12.47 -15.78
N TYR A 92 8.16 11.80 -14.67
CA TYR A 92 7.25 11.79 -13.52
C TYR A 92 7.18 13.17 -12.87
N THR A 93 5.96 13.68 -12.67
CA THR A 93 5.71 15.03 -12.12
C THR A 93 4.84 15.01 -10.86
N GLY A 94 4.43 13.83 -10.39
CA GLY A 94 3.42 13.66 -9.35
C GLY A 94 1.98 13.76 -9.83
N ASN A 95 1.70 14.58 -10.86
CA ASN A 95 0.35 14.74 -11.41
C ASN A 95 -0.06 13.59 -12.34
N ASN A 96 0.92 12.93 -12.96
CA ASN A 96 0.75 11.80 -13.87
C ASN A 96 1.05 10.45 -13.17
N ALA A 97 0.81 10.36 -11.86
CA ALA A 97 1.14 9.17 -11.07
C ALA A 97 0.45 7.89 -11.53
N ASP A 98 -0.74 8.02 -12.13
CA ASP A 98 -1.52 6.94 -12.72
C ASP A 98 -0.83 6.30 -13.93
N VAL A 99 -0.13 7.09 -14.76
CA VAL A 99 0.66 6.59 -15.90
C VAL A 99 1.71 5.57 -15.46
N TYR A 100 2.32 5.79 -14.28
CA TYR A 100 3.42 4.95 -13.79
C TYR A 100 3.00 3.78 -12.91
N GLN A 101 1.71 3.67 -12.56
CA GLN A 101 1.22 2.69 -11.59
C GLN A 101 1.56 1.25 -12.01
N THR A 102 1.34 0.91 -13.27
CA THR A 102 1.59 -0.43 -13.81
C THR A 102 3.08 -0.79 -13.78
N TYR A 103 3.95 0.17 -14.06
CA TYR A 103 5.41 -0.03 -14.07
C TYR A 103 5.98 -0.19 -12.65
N CYS A 104 5.48 0.62 -11.70
CA CYS A 104 5.83 0.46 -10.28
C CYS A 104 5.34 -0.90 -9.74
N THR A 105 4.17 -1.35 -10.18
CA THR A 105 3.63 -2.68 -9.84
C THR A 105 4.53 -3.80 -10.38
N ASN A 106 5.15 -3.63 -11.56
CA ASN A 106 6.11 -4.59 -12.10
C ASN A 106 7.38 -4.71 -11.23
N ILE A 107 7.95 -3.57 -10.84
CA ILE A 107 9.11 -3.50 -9.95
C ILE A 107 8.76 -4.15 -8.60
N MET A 108 7.67 -3.71 -7.97
CA MET A 108 7.17 -4.22 -6.70
C MET A 108 6.97 -5.74 -6.72
N SER A 109 6.35 -6.28 -7.78
CA SER A 109 6.15 -7.73 -7.92
C SER A 109 7.46 -8.50 -8.01
N ARG A 110 8.48 -7.92 -8.65
CA ARG A 110 9.83 -8.51 -8.72
C ARG A 110 10.53 -8.45 -7.36
N CYS A 111 10.47 -7.32 -6.67
CA CYS A 111 11.00 -7.13 -5.32
C CYS A 111 10.37 -8.11 -4.34
N PHE A 112 9.04 -8.21 -4.33
CA PHE A 112 8.29 -9.15 -3.47
C PHE A 112 8.74 -10.59 -3.71
N ASN A 113 8.78 -11.03 -4.97
CA ASN A 113 9.22 -12.39 -5.29
C ASN A 113 10.65 -12.69 -4.87
N LYS A 114 11.58 -11.72 -4.98
CA LYS A 114 12.97 -11.90 -4.54
C LYS A 114 13.08 -11.89 -3.02
N ALA A 115 12.41 -10.97 -2.34
CA ALA A 115 12.39 -10.87 -0.88
C ALA A 115 11.83 -12.17 -0.26
N VAL A 116 10.69 -12.63 -0.76
CA VAL A 116 10.05 -13.87 -0.29
C VAL A 116 10.90 -15.11 -0.58
N LYS A 117 11.62 -15.15 -1.71
CA LYS A 117 12.57 -16.24 -2.01
C LYS A 117 13.82 -16.20 -1.14
N GLY A 118 14.26 -15.01 -0.75
CA GLY A 118 15.45 -14.79 0.06
C GLY A 118 15.23 -14.98 1.56
N GLY A 119 13.99 -15.15 2.02
CA GLY A 119 13.69 -15.34 3.45
C GLY A 119 13.87 -14.05 4.26
N PHE A 120 13.67 -12.87 3.66
CA PHE A 120 13.74 -11.61 4.39
C PHE A 120 12.49 -11.38 5.25
N ASP A 121 12.61 -10.60 6.32
CA ASP A 121 11.47 -9.92 6.92
C ASP A 121 10.99 -8.81 5.97
N ILE A 122 9.67 -8.67 5.79
CA ILE A 122 9.09 -7.84 4.72
C ILE A 122 7.94 -6.97 5.24
N ILE A 123 7.92 -5.69 4.88
CA ILE A 123 6.69 -4.89 4.84
C ILE A 123 6.32 -4.69 3.38
N HIS A 124 5.22 -5.30 2.97
CA HIS A 124 4.65 -5.10 1.65
C HIS A 124 3.60 -3.99 1.73
N ASP A 125 4.03 -2.76 1.46
CA ASP A 125 3.23 -1.56 1.66
C ASP A 125 2.34 -1.26 0.45
N THR A 126 1.07 -1.65 0.53
CA THR A 126 0.09 -1.41 -0.53
C THR A 126 -1.27 -1.06 0.09
N ASN A 127 -2.30 -0.89 -0.73
CA ASN A 127 -3.66 -0.73 -0.19
C ASN A 127 -4.34 -2.07 0.09
N PHE A 128 -3.81 -3.21 -0.36
CA PHE A 128 -4.44 -4.54 -0.19
C PHE A 128 -5.90 -4.60 -0.71
N ALA A 129 -6.18 -3.91 -1.82
CA ALA A 129 -7.54 -3.72 -2.36
C ALA A 129 -7.89 -4.66 -3.54
N HIS A 130 -6.98 -5.56 -3.91
CA HIS A 130 -7.17 -6.48 -5.03
C HIS A 130 -7.09 -7.93 -4.55
N GLU A 131 -8.27 -8.55 -4.40
CA GLU A 131 -8.44 -9.86 -3.80
C GLU A 131 -7.55 -10.95 -4.40
N ASP A 132 -7.60 -11.16 -5.72
CA ASP A 132 -6.80 -12.20 -6.39
C ASP A 132 -5.29 -12.04 -6.13
N THR A 133 -4.81 -10.78 -6.15
CA THR A 133 -3.40 -10.48 -5.90
C THR A 133 -3.04 -10.71 -4.44
N ALA A 134 -3.90 -10.27 -3.52
CA ALA A 134 -3.71 -10.46 -2.08
C ALA A 134 -3.68 -11.95 -1.72
N VAL A 135 -4.67 -12.73 -2.18
CA VAL A 135 -4.75 -14.18 -1.97
C VAL A 135 -3.52 -14.88 -2.56
N ARG A 136 -3.10 -14.53 -3.78
CA ARG A 136 -1.90 -15.11 -4.39
C ARG A 136 -0.64 -14.81 -3.58
N ASN A 137 -0.44 -13.56 -3.17
CA ASN A 137 0.77 -13.15 -2.46
C ASN A 137 0.82 -13.75 -1.04
N VAL A 138 -0.30 -13.78 -0.32
CA VAL A 138 -0.41 -14.46 0.99
C VAL A 138 -0.14 -15.95 0.84
N ARG A 139 -0.71 -16.60 -0.18
CA ARG A 139 -0.43 -18.01 -0.47
C ARG A 139 1.05 -18.28 -0.68
N GLU A 140 1.74 -17.47 -1.49
CA GLU A 140 3.18 -17.66 -1.75
C GLU A 140 4.01 -17.50 -0.47
N ALA A 141 3.70 -16.50 0.37
CA ALA A 141 4.38 -16.31 1.65
C ALA A 141 4.17 -17.53 2.58
N LEU A 142 2.92 -17.96 2.76
CA LEU A 142 2.58 -19.11 3.61
C LEU A 142 3.20 -20.42 3.12
N ARG A 143 3.34 -20.61 1.80
CA ARG A 143 4.02 -21.79 1.22
C ARG A 143 5.50 -21.85 1.57
N ARG A 144 6.11 -20.72 1.92
CA ARG A 144 7.52 -20.61 2.36
C ARG A 144 7.64 -20.44 3.87
N SER A 145 6.62 -20.84 4.61
CA SER A 145 6.61 -20.83 6.08
C SER A 145 6.72 -19.44 6.72
N TYR A 146 6.40 -18.37 5.98
CA TYR A 146 6.33 -17.04 6.57
C TYR A 146 5.24 -16.95 7.63
N SER A 147 5.53 -16.20 8.69
CA SER A 147 4.53 -15.64 9.58
C SER A 147 3.89 -14.42 8.93
N VAL A 148 2.63 -14.54 8.51
CA VAL A 148 1.91 -13.51 7.76
C VAL A 148 1.02 -12.68 8.68
N GLN A 149 1.17 -11.36 8.61
CA GLN A 149 0.30 -10.40 9.26
C GLN A 149 -0.35 -9.47 8.23
N ILE A 150 -1.67 -9.37 8.28
CA ILE A 150 -2.40 -8.27 7.64
C ILE A 150 -2.47 -7.12 8.65
N MET A 151 -1.83 -6.00 8.33
CA MET A 151 -1.91 -4.77 9.10
C MET A 151 -2.98 -3.87 8.50
N TYR A 152 -4.19 -3.92 9.06
CA TYR A 152 -5.30 -3.09 8.61
C TYR A 152 -5.28 -1.74 9.33
N VAL A 153 -4.97 -0.67 8.61
CA VAL A 153 -5.08 0.69 9.14
C VAL A 153 -6.42 1.28 8.74
N TYR A 154 -7.17 1.72 9.74
CA TYR A 154 -8.49 2.31 9.58
C TYR A 154 -8.52 3.71 10.18
N MET A 155 -9.15 4.61 9.45
CA MET A 155 -9.51 5.96 9.88
C MET A 155 -10.87 6.25 9.27
N ASP A 156 -11.71 6.99 10.00
CA ASP A 156 -13.01 7.45 9.50
C ASP A 156 -12.84 8.12 8.13
N PRO A 157 -13.63 7.73 7.09
CA PRO A 157 -13.44 8.23 5.74
C PRO A 157 -13.60 9.75 5.63
N ARG A 158 -14.38 10.39 6.50
CA ARG A 158 -14.53 11.86 6.54
C ARG A 158 -13.22 12.54 6.90
N ILE A 159 -12.47 11.93 7.82
CA ILE A 159 -11.18 12.43 8.27
C ILE A 159 -10.13 12.08 7.22
N ALA A 160 -10.07 10.83 6.78
CA ALA A 160 -9.12 10.37 5.77
C ALA A 160 -9.21 11.20 4.47
N TRP A 161 -10.41 11.55 4.02
CA TRP A 161 -10.59 12.42 2.85
C TRP A 161 -10.03 13.83 3.04
N LYS A 162 -10.31 14.47 4.20
CA LYS A 162 -9.71 15.78 4.53
C LYS A 162 -8.18 15.75 4.47
N HIS A 163 -7.56 14.66 4.92
CA HIS A 163 -6.12 14.48 4.83
C HIS A 163 -5.65 14.19 3.40
N ALA A 164 -6.41 13.41 2.63
CA ALA A 164 -6.14 13.15 1.22
C ALA A 164 -6.08 14.46 0.41
N MET A 165 -7.01 15.39 0.65
CA MET A 165 -7.05 16.69 -0.04
C MET A 165 -5.86 17.62 0.27
N ARG A 166 -5.19 17.42 1.41
CA ARG A 166 -4.00 18.22 1.80
C ARG A 166 -2.69 17.71 1.18
N ARG A 167 -2.71 16.56 0.50
CA ARG A 167 -1.52 16.01 -0.15
C ARG A 167 -1.25 16.74 -1.46
N ASP A 168 0.03 16.90 -1.80
CA ASP A 168 0.44 17.46 -3.10
C ASP A 168 -0.04 16.59 -4.28
N ARG A 169 -0.18 15.28 -4.06
CA ARG A 169 -0.80 14.36 -5.03
C ARG A 169 -2.31 14.35 -4.83
N LYS A 170 -3.04 14.62 -5.91
CA LYS A 170 -4.50 14.51 -5.91
C LYS A 170 -4.91 13.04 -5.95
N ILE A 171 -5.80 12.65 -5.04
CA ILE A 171 -6.45 11.34 -5.06
C ILE A 171 -7.79 11.53 -5.75
N ARG A 172 -8.10 10.70 -6.75
CA ARG A 172 -9.41 10.76 -7.39
C ARG A 172 -10.50 10.23 -6.43
N PRO A 173 -11.66 10.89 -6.34
CA PRO A 173 -12.77 10.44 -5.49
C PRO A 173 -13.15 8.96 -5.70
N ASP A 174 -13.27 8.53 -6.96
CA ASP A 174 -13.61 7.14 -7.31
C ASP A 174 -12.59 6.15 -6.73
N VAL A 175 -11.30 6.48 -6.77
CA VAL A 175 -10.22 5.64 -6.24
C VAL A 175 -10.29 5.55 -4.72
N PHE A 176 -10.61 6.66 -4.05
CA PHE A 176 -10.78 6.68 -2.60
C PHE A 176 -11.95 5.79 -2.17
N CYS A 177 -13.13 6.02 -2.74
CA CYS A 177 -14.35 5.27 -2.41
C CYS A 177 -14.18 3.77 -2.69
N ASN A 178 -13.70 3.42 -3.89
CA ASN A 178 -13.49 2.02 -4.27
C ASN A 178 -12.47 1.32 -3.38
N ASN A 179 -11.33 1.96 -3.07
CA ASN A 179 -10.34 1.35 -2.19
C ASN A 179 -10.88 1.15 -0.78
N PHE A 180 -11.62 2.12 -0.23
CA PHE A 180 -12.20 2.01 1.10
C PHE A 180 -13.09 0.76 1.24
N LEU A 181 -13.96 0.49 0.26
CA LEU A 181 -14.81 -0.70 0.25
C LEU A 181 -13.99 -1.99 0.01
N ARG A 182 -13.13 -1.98 -1.02
CA ARG A 182 -12.41 -3.18 -1.48
C ARG A 182 -11.38 -3.71 -0.50
N VAL A 183 -10.69 -2.84 0.24
CA VAL A 183 -9.72 -3.25 1.27
C VAL A 183 -10.39 -4.24 2.23
N ARG A 184 -11.57 -3.87 2.73
CA ARG A 184 -12.29 -4.66 3.73
C ARG A 184 -12.74 -6.00 3.17
N GLN A 185 -13.30 -6.00 1.96
CA GLN A 185 -13.68 -7.22 1.25
C GLN A 185 -12.48 -8.16 1.07
N THR A 186 -11.35 -7.61 0.62
CA THR A 186 -10.12 -8.36 0.41
C THR A 186 -9.58 -8.97 1.72
N ILE A 187 -9.60 -8.22 2.84
CA ILE A 187 -9.19 -8.74 4.15
C ILE A 187 -10.07 -9.93 4.54
N LYS A 188 -11.41 -9.80 4.43
CA LYS A 188 -12.33 -10.88 4.76
C LYS A 188 -12.07 -12.12 3.90
N ALA A 189 -11.94 -11.93 2.59
CA ALA A 189 -11.68 -13.03 1.65
C ALA A 189 -10.37 -13.77 1.97
N VAL A 190 -9.32 -13.04 2.35
CA VAL A 190 -8.06 -13.67 2.76
C VAL A 190 -8.22 -14.41 4.10
N LEU A 191 -8.84 -13.80 5.11
CA LEU A 191 -9.00 -14.42 6.43
C LEU A 191 -9.92 -15.65 6.42
N SER A 192 -10.92 -15.70 5.54
CA SER A 192 -11.82 -16.84 5.38
C SER A 192 -11.34 -17.86 4.34
N HIS A 193 -10.22 -17.61 3.66
CA HIS A 193 -9.76 -18.49 2.58
C HIS A 193 -9.46 -19.91 3.13
N PRO A 194 -10.04 -20.99 2.54
CA PRO A 194 -9.88 -22.35 3.05
C PRO A 194 -8.41 -22.82 3.15
N ASP A 195 -7.59 -22.52 2.13
CA ASP A 195 -6.16 -22.89 2.13
C ASP A 195 -5.33 -22.30 3.27
N PHE A 196 -5.81 -21.23 3.92
CA PHE A 196 -5.05 -20.50 4.94
C PHE A 196 -5.44 -20.91 6.36
N GLN A 197 -6.44 -21.79 6.51
CA GLN A 197 -6.88 -22.28 7.82
C GLN A 197 -5.75 -23.05 8.53
N GLY A 198 -5.51 -22.71 9.81
CA GLY A 198 -4.44 -23.29 10.62
C GLY A 198 -3.01 -22.88 10.21
N LYS A 199 -2.86 -21.93 9.27
CA LYS A 199 -1.56 -21.35 8.91
C LYS A 199 -1.21 -20.17 9.81
N GLN A 200 0.05 -19.75 9.78
CA GLN A 200 0.54 -18.56 10.48
C GLN A 200 0.07 -17.29 9.78
N LEU A 201 -1.24 -17.03 9.82
CA LEU A 201 -1.90 -15.85 9.28
C LEU A 201 -2.68 -15.15 10.39
N ARG A 202 -2.38 -13.88 10.64
CA ARG A 202 -3.10 -13.04 11.60
C ARG A 202 -3.48 -11.69 11.00
N CYS A 203 -4.51 -11.06 11.53
CA CYS A 203 -4.83 -9.67 11.23
C CYS A 203 -4.82 -8.81 12.50
N ARG A 204 -4.18 -7.64 12.39
CA ARG A 204 -4.20 -6.58 13.41
C ARG A 204 -4.80 -5.33 12.79
N ALA A 205 -5.77 -4.72 13.46
CA ALA A 205 -6.30 -3.42 13.04
C ALA A 205 -5.73 -2.30 13.91
N TYR A 206 -5.33 -1.22 13.25
CA TYR A 206 -4.88 0.04 13.84
C TYR A 206 -5.96 1.08 13.53
N VAL A 207 -6.79 1.40 14.52
CA VAL A 207 -7.91 2.32 14.40
C VAL A 207 -7.46 3.69 14.90
N TYR A 208 -7.45 4.66 13.99
CA TYR A 208 -7.08 6.03 14.26
C TYR A 208 -8.32 6.91 14.43
N GLU A 209 -8.34 7.69 15.51
CA GLU A 209 -9.38 8.67 15.80
C GLU A 209 -8.76 10.04 16.09
N GLU A 210 -9.38 11.11 15.58
CA GLU A 210 -8.94 12.47 15.92
C GLU A 210 -9.18 12.74 17.41
N ILE A 211 -8.18 13.30 18.09
CA ILE A 211 -8.35 13.79 19.45
C ILE A 211 -9.00 15.17 19.37
N ALA A 212 -10.22 15.28 19.91
CA ALA A 212 -11.00 16.51 19.85
C ALA A 212 -10.20 17.73 20.34
N GLY A 213 -10.12 18.77 19.49
CA GLY A 213 -9.42 20.02 19.80
C GLY A 213 -7.90 19.96 19.65
N GLN A 214 -7.33 18.87 19.13
CA GLN A 214 -5.88 18.71 18.92
C GLN A 214 -5.56 18.34 17.47
N ALA A 215 -4.39 18.74 16.98
CA ALA A 215 -3.83 18.24 15.74
C ALA A 215 -3.12 16.90 15.96
N ALA A 216 -3.81 15.96 16.63
CA ALA A 216 -3.26 14.69 17.06
C ALA A 216 -4.30 13.57 16.94
N PHE A 217 -3.81 12.32 16.86
CA PHE A 217 -4.64 11.13 16.74
C PHE A 217 -4.38 10.18 17.91
N SER A 218 -5.45 9.58 18.42
CA SER A 218 -5.35 8.37 19.24
C SER A 218 -5.27 7.15 18.32
N ARG A 219 -4.74 6.04 18.86
CA ARG A 219 -4.61 4.78 18.13
C ARG A 219 -5.02 3.63 19.02
N THR A 220 -6.06 2.91 18.62
CA THR A 220 -6.47 1.65 19.24
C THR A 220 -5.99 0.49 18.38
N ILE A 221 -5.39 -0.52 19.00
CA ILE A 221 -4.92 -1.72 18.31
C ILE A 221 -5.82 -2.89 18.69
N HIS A 222 -6.36 -3.56 17.68
CA HIS A 222 -7.12 -4.79 17.86
C HIS A 222 -6.36 -5.95 17.25
N GLU A 223 -6.12 -7.00 18.04
CA GLU A 223 -5.40 -8.19 17.62
C GLU A 223 -6.33 -9.36 17.29
N ASN A 224 -5.80 -10.35 16.57
CA ASN A 224 -6.46 -11.62 16.28
C ASN A 224 -7.83 -11.46 15.61
N ILE A 225 -7.92 -10.51 14.68
CA ILE A 225 -9.15 -10.26 13.93
C ILE A 225 -9.40 -11.41 12.95
N THR A 226 -10.64 -11.88 12.92
CA THR A 226 -11.14 -12.88 11.98
C THR A 226 -12.08 -12.21 10.97
N ALA A 227 -12.45 -12.92 9.91
CA ALA A 227 -13.43 -12.42 8.94
C ALA A 227 -14.77 -12.04 9.62
N ASP A 228 -15.19 -12.80 10.64
CA ASP A 228 -16.46 -12.63 11.35
C ASP A 228 -16.41 -11.50 12.38
N THR A 229 -15.26 -11.27 13.03
CA THR A 229 -15.12 -10.23 14.06
C THR A 229 -14.76 -8.86 13.49
N LEU A 230 -14.31 -8.78 12.23
CA LEU A 230 -13.85 -7.54 11.61
C LEU A 230 -14.89 -6.41 11.68
N ASP A 231 -16.18 -6.72 11.43
CA ASP A 231 -17.30 -5.74 11.46
C ASP A 231 -17.65 -5.23 12.85
N ALA A 232 -17.47 -6.05 13.88
CA ALA A 232 -17.67 -5.62 15.25
C ALA A 232 -16.53 -4.72 15.75
N VAL A 233 -15.31 -4.97 15.27
CA VAL A 233 -14.09 -4.34 15.78
C VAL A 233 -13.73 -3.05 15.05
N VAL A 234 -13.88 -3.03 13.72
CA VAL A 234 -13.60 -1.87 12.89
C VAL A 234 -14.92 -1.43 12.25
N PRO A 235 -15.58 -0.37 12.77
CA PRO A 235 -16.88 0.06 12.30
C PRO A 235 -16.88 0.34 10.80
N PHE A 236 -17.94 -0.10 10.12
CA PHE A 236 -18.10 0.12 8.69
C PHE A 236 -19.57 0.39 8.38
N ASN A 237 -19.93 1.67 8.41
CA ASN A 237 -21.32 2.12 8.27
C ASN A 237 -21.50 3.02 7.03
N TYR A 238 -20.68 2.82 6.00
CA TYR A 238 -20.69 3.66 4.80
C TYR A 238 -21.10 2.83 3.59
N SER A 239 -22.18 3.25 2.94
CA SER A 239 -22.49 2.85 1.57
C SER A 239 -21.57 3.56 0.59
N ILE A 240 -21.57 3.11 -0.68
CA ILE A 240 -20.86 3.84 -1.74
C ILE A 240 -21.35 5.29 -1.86
N SER A 241 -22.66 5.53 -1.70
CA SER A 241 -23.25 6.86 -1.78
C SER A 241 -22.77 7.77 -0.64
N ASP A 242 -22.63 7.22 0.57
CA ASP A 242 -22.09 7.99 1.70
C ASP A 242 -20.63 8.40 1.42
N LEU A 243 -19.84 7.51 0.84
CA LEU A 243 -18.44 7.79 0.48
C LEU A 243 -18.34 8.83 -0.64
N GLU A 244 -19.22 8.77 -1.64
CA GLU A 244 -19.28 9.76 -2.73
C GLU A 244 -19.66 11.16 -2.21
N GLN A 245 -20.53 11.26 -1.21
CA GLN A 245 -20.84 12.53 -0.54
C GLN A 245 -19.67 13.07 0.29
N ILE A 246 -18.85 12.18 0.84
CA ILE A 246 -17.62 12.56 1.56
C ILE A 246 -16.56 13.04 0.58
N ALA A 247 -16.40 12.36 -0.55
CA ALA A 247 -15.34 12.56 -1.52
C ALA A 247 -15.61 13.68 -2.55
N VAL A 248 -16.23 14.77 -2.10
CA VAL A 248 -16.49 15.99 -2.89
C VAL A 248 -15.38 17.02 -2.70
#